data_AF-A0A0D7P7T5-F1
#
_entry.id   AF-A0A0D7P7T5-F1
#
_cell.length_a   1.000
_cell.length_b   1.000
_cell.length_c   1.000
_cell.angle_alpha   90.00
_cell.angle_beta   90.00
_cell.angle_gamma   90.00
#
_symmetry.space_group_name_H-M   'P 1'
#
loop_
_entity.id
_entity.type
_entity.pdbx_description
1 polymer ?
#
loop_
_entity_poly.entity_id
_entity_poly.type
_entity_poly.pdbx_seq_one_letter_code
_entity_poly.pdbx_strand_id
1 'polypeptide(L)'
;MSRLWSLIALVMVIPAFAASAATAQTTVNFPSLDGATDLIGHLTRPEGDTPRPAVVLMHGCSGLNDKKGRIFGLYRAWARALAVQGYVTLIVDSATPRGLGQTCSRGPDSRRMWRDRPKDAYGALQYLQGQTFVKADHIALMGWSQGGGVTLLAINDKSIGRPVTLAQDFGVQNFRVAVSFYPGACADQYQSKPYTDVEPDSWTTKVPLLVLIGEADVWTPYKPCSDFIAAAKARGNPVELKSYPGAVHAFDAPNLPRKELPEYQMRDGAIPVIGTDPEARKDAFPRVLDYLKQHLD
;
A
#
# COMPACT_ATOMS: atom_id res chain seq x y z
N MET A 1 34.49 -58.54 43.25
CA MET A 1 33.91 -58.12 41.95
C MET A 1 32.55 -57.50 42.20
N SER A 2 32.47 -56.19 42.41
CA SER A 2 31.21 -55.43 42.50
C SER A 2 31.23 -54.32 41.45
N ARG A 3 30.23 -54.34 40.57
CA ARG A 3 30.08 -53.42 39.44
C ARG A 3 29.45 -52.11 39.94
N LEU A 4 30.16 -50.99 39.84
CA LEU A 4 29.57 -49.65 39.96
C LEU A 4 28.93 -49.28 38.62
N TRP A 5 27.64 -48.95 38.63
CA TRP A 5 26.94 -48.36 37.50
C TRP A 5 26.99 -46.84 37.64
N SER A 6 27.68 -46.16 36.71
CA SER A 6 27.65 -44.70 36.61
C SER A 6 26.42 -44.28 35.81
N LEU A 7 25.46 -43.65 36.48
CA LEU A 7 24.35 -42.94 35.84
C LEU A 7 24.86 -41.62 35.27
N ILE A 8 24.94 -41.52 33.94
CA ILE A 8 25.15 -40.26 33.23
C ILE A 8 23.80 -39.56 33.14
N ALA A 9 23.64 -38.46 33.87
CA ALA A 9 22.49 -37.57 33.73
C ALA A 9 22.63 -36.76 32.43
N LEU A 10 21.82 -37.10 31.43
CA LEU A 10 21.74 -36.35 30.18
C LEU A 10 20.93 -35.07 30.41
N VAL A 11 21.61 -33.92 30.50
CA VAL A 11 20.94 -32.62 30.51
C VAL A 11 20.48 -32.31 29.09
N MET A 12 19.20 -32.52 28.81
CA MET A 12 18.57 -32.02 27.58
C MET A 12 18.41 -30.51 27.69
N VAL A 13 19.27 -29.78 26.98
CA VAL A 13 19.04 -28.36 26.69
C VAL A 13 17.96 -28.31 25.61
N ILE A 14 16.72 -28.02 26.02
CA ILE A 14 15.63 -27.73 25.08
C ILE A 14 15.89 -26.33 24.54
N PRO A 15 16.11 -26.14 23.22
CA PRO A 15 16.19 -24.80 22.67
C PRO A 15 14.82 -24.15 22.84
N ALA A 16 14.78 -23.05 23.59
CA ALA A 16 13.61 -22.18 23.64
C ALA A 16 13.44 -21.56 22.25
N PHE A 17 12.58 -22.17 21.43
CA PHE A 17 12.02 -21.47 20.30
C PHE A 17 11.24 -20.30 20.88
N ALA A 18 11.75 -19.08 20.70
CA ALA A 18 10.97 -17.87 20.90
C ALA A 18 9.75 -18.00 19.99
N ALA A 19 8.61 -18.37 20.57
CA ALA A 19 7.34 -18.31 19.89
C ALA A 19 7.19 -16.85 19.44
N SER A 20 7.15 -16.62 18.13
CA SER A 20 6.78 -15.31 17.58
C SER A 20 5.36 -15.04 18.07
N ALA A 21 5.24 -14.30 19.16
CA ALA A 21 3.96 -13.85 19.66
C ALA A 21 3.30 -13.04 18.54
N ALA A 22 2.03 -13.37 18.29
CA ALA A 22 1.32 -12.89 17.12
C ALA A 22 1.17 -11.37 17.18
N THR A 23 1.58 -10.66 16.12
CA THR A 23 1.31 -9.23 15.93
C THR A 23 -0.21 -9.03 15.90
N ALA A 24 -0.80 -8.61 17.01
CA ALA A 24 -2.24 -8.41 17.11
C ALA A 24 -2.65 -7.19 16.26
N GLN A 25 -3.69 -7.36 15.46
CA GLN A 25 -4.28 -6.27 14.70
C GLN A 25 -5.34 -5.58 15.58
N THR A 26 -5.23 -4.27 15.75
CA THR A 26 -6.22 -3.44 16.46
C THR A 26 -6.92 -2.50 15.49
N THR A 27 -8.15 -2.11 15.83
CA THR A 27 -8.89 -1.08 15.08
C THR A 27 -8.72 0.26 15.78
N VAL A 28 -8.47 1.31 14.99
CA VAL A 28 -8.25 2.68 15.45
C VAL A 28 -9.09 3.63 14.60
N ASN A 29 -9.38 4.81 15.14
CA ASN A 29 -10.11 5.88 14.46
C ASN A 29 -9.23 7.12 14.39
N PHE A 30 -9.29 7.83 13.26
CA PHE A 30 -8.56 9.09 13.06
C PHE A 30 -9.19 9.94 11.94
N PRO A 31 -9.11 11.28 12.03
CA PRO A 31 -9.70 12.14 11.01
C PRO A 31 -8.96 12.05 9.67
N SER A 32 -9.73 12.01 8.58
CA SER A 32 -9.24 12.40 7.25
C SER A 32 -9.02 13.91 7.20
N LEU A 33 -8.16 14.35 6.28
CA LEU A 33 -8.00 15.80 6.00
C LEU A 33 -9.08 16.35 5.07
N ASP A 34 -10.14 15.59 4.79
CA ASP A 34 -11.32 16.10 4.10
C ASP A 34 -12.24 16.95 4.99
N GLY A 35 -11.93 17.04 6.29
CA GLY A 35 -12.65 17.86 7.27
C GLY A 35 -14.00 17.28 7.72
N ALA A 36 -14.34 16.06 7.31
CA ALA A 36 -15.65 15.48 7.59
C ALA A 36 -15.62 13.99 7.97
N THR A 37 -14.65 13.22 7.46
CA THR A 37 -14.63 11.77 7.62
C THR A 37 -13.72 11.37 8.78
N ASP A 38 -14.25 10.64 9.76
CA ASP A 38 -13.46 9.88 10.72
C ASP A 38 -13.17 8.49 10.13
N LEU A 39 -11.91 8.21 9.83
CA LEU A 39 -11.47 6.99 9.14
C LEU A 39 -11.33 5.84 10.13
N ILE A 40 -11.53 4.63 9.61
CA ILE A 40 -11.20 3.39 10.33
C ILE A 40 -9.85 2.91 9.84
N GLY A 41 -8.93 2.68 10.77
CA GLY A 41 -7.63 2.07 10.54
C GLY A 41 -7.50 0.70 11.18
N HIS A 42 -6.80 -0.21 10.53
CA HIS A 42 -6.39 -1.48 11.12
C HIS A 42 -4.89 -1.48 11.32
N LEU A 43 -4.48 -1.27 12.57
CA LEU A 43 -3.10 -1.16 13.00
C LEU A 43 -2.54 -2.54 13.33
N THR A 44 -1.41 -2.90 12.74
CA THR A 44 -0.61 -4.06 13.16
C THR A 44 0.80 -3.56 13.46
N ARG A 45 1.33 -3.88 14.64
CA ARG A 45 2.69 -3.51 15.03
C ARG A 45 3.46 -4.68 15.65
N PRO A 46 4.80 -4.69 15.58
CA PRO A 46 5.64 -5.55 16.42
C PRO A 46 5.40 -5.27 17.91
N GLU A 47 5.72 -6.24 18.77
CA GLU A 47 5.66 -6.05 20.21
C GLU A 47 6.73 -5.05 20.71
N GLY A 48 6.44 -4.42 21.84
CA GLY A 48 7.29 -3.42 22.48
C GLY A 48 7.02 -1.98 22.02
N ASP A 49 7.69 -1.04 22.69
CA ASP A 49 7.45 0.41 22.52
C ASP A 49 8.60 1.14 21.83
N THR A 50 9.60 0.41 21.33
CA THR A 50 10.66 1.00 20.51
C THR A 50 10.06 1.60 19.23
N PRO A 51 10.29 2.89 18.93
CA PRO A 51 9.80 3.52 17.71
C PRO A 51 10.26 2.78 16.45
N ARG A 52 9.32 2.46 15.55
CA ARG A 52 9.57 1.75 14.29
C ARG A 52 9.16 2.57 13.07
N PRO A 53 9.78 2.35 11.91
CA PRO A 53 9.22 2.84 10.65
C PRO A 53 7.81 2.28 10.42
N ALA A 54 6.97 3.02 9.70
CA ALA A 54 5.58 2.64 9.47
C ALA A 54 5.18 2.68 7.98
N VAL A 55 4.13 1.94 7.63
CA VAL A 55 3.59 1.88 6.26
C VAL A 55 2.06 2.06 6.30
N VAL A 56 1.57 3.10 5.63
CA VAL A 56 0.15 3.31 5.35
C VAL A 56 -0.26 2.47 4.14
N LEU A 57 -1.32 1.67 4.28
CA LEU A 57 -1.78 0.71 3.26
C LEU A 57 -3.16 1.12 2.71
N MET A 58 -3.23 1.44 1.42
CA MET A 58 -4.42 1.96 0.73
C MET A 58 -5.10 0.90 -0.14
N HIS A 59 -6.34 0.51 0.21
CA HIS A 59 -7.09 -0.52 -0.53
C HIS A 59 -7.47 -0.10 -1.97
N GLY A 60 -7.72 -1.07 -2.85
CA GLY A 60 -8.23 -0.88 -4.21
C GLY A 60 -9.72 -0.53 -4.28
N CYS A 61 -10.29 -0.50 -5.49
CA CYS A 61 -11.65 -0.03 -5.71
C CYS A 61 -12.74 -0.91 -5.08
N SER A 62 -12.45 -2.19 -4.79
CA SER A 62 -13.42 -3.12 -4.18
C SER A 62 -13.76 -2.77 -2.73
N GLY A 63 -13.10 -1.77 -2.14
CA GLY A 63 -13.14 -1.50 -0.71
C GLY A 63 -12.15 -2.38 0.06
N LEU A 64 -12.17 -2.24 1.39
CA LEU A 64 -11.31 -3.00 2.27
C LEU A 64 -11.83 -4.42 2.54
N ASN A 65 -13.15 -4.55 2.67
CA ASN A 65 -13.81 -5.72 3.21
C ASN A 65 -14.56 -6.52 2.14
N ASP A 66 -14.60 -7.84 2.31
CA ASP A 66 -15.47 -8.73 1.55
C ASP A 66 -16.94 -8.57 1.98
N LYS A 67 -17.86 -9.26 1.28
CA LYS A 67 -19.30 -9.21 1.56
C LYS A 67 -19.68 -9.67 2.98
N LYS A 68 -18.76 -10.30 3.72
CA LYS A 68 -18.95 -10.75 5.11
C LYS A 68 -18.28 -9.81 6.11
N GLY A 69 -17.79 -8.64 5.67
CA GLY A 69 -17.11 -7.67 6.53
C GLY A 69 -15.67 -8.05 6.88
N ARG A 70 -15.06 -9.01 6.18
CA ARG A 70 -13.68 -9.44 6.45
C ARG A 70 -12.72 -8.71 5.53
N ILE A 71 -11.64 -8.15 6.06
CA ILE A 71 -10.57 -7.53 5.26
C ILE A 71 -10.11 -8.49 4.14
N PHE A 72 -9.87 -8.01 2.93
CA PHE A 72 -9.33 -8.87 1.87
C PHE A 72 -7.97 -9.47 2.26
N GLY A 73 -7.75 -10.74 1.87
CA GLY A 73 -6.54 -11.48 2.22
C GLY A 73 -5.23 -10.83 1.74
N LEU A 74 -5.29 -10.09 0.63
CA LEU A 74 -4.21 -9.27 0.10
C LEU A 74 -3.64 -8.31 1.16
N TYR A 75 -4.49 -7.46 1.75
CA TYR A 75 -4.05 -6.42 2.67
C TYR A 75 -3.53 -7.01 3.98
N ARG A 76 -4.20 -8.05 4.52
CA ARG A 76 -3.73 -8.73 5.74
C ARG A 76 -2.38 -9.41 5.52
N ALA A 77 -2.16 -10.03 4.35
CA ALA A 77 -0.91 -10.71 4.05
C ALA A 77 0.26 -9.72 4.04
N TRP A 78 0.09 -8.56 3.37
CA TRP A 78 1.11 -7.52 3.35
C TRP A 78 1.33 -6.87 4.72
N ALA A 79 0.27 -6.51 5.43
CA ALA A 79 0.36 -5.93 6.78
C ALA A 79 1.13 -6.86 7.73
N ARG A 80 0.77 -8.14 7.77
CA ARG A 80 1.47 -9.13 8.60
C ARG A 80 2.92 -9.32 8.17
N ALA A 81 3.17 -9.43 6.86
CA ALA A 81 4.50 -9.70 6.37
C ALA A 81 5.46 -8.53 6.62
N LEU A 82 5.00 -7.29 6.48
CA LEU A 82 5.75 -6.09 6.88
C LEU A 82 5.93 -5.99 8.40
N ALA A 83 4.90 -6.31 9.20
CA ALA A 83 5.00 -6.31 10.65
C ALA A 83 6.03 -7.31 11.18
N VAL A 84 6.13 -8.50 10.56
CA VAL A 84 7.19 -9.48 10.86
C VAL A 84 8.58 -8.94 10.54
N GLN A 85 8.71 -8.00 9.59
CA GLN A 85 9.97 -7.32 9.26
C GLN A 85 10.25 -6.09 10.14
N GLY A 86 9.40 -5.80 11.13
CA GLY A 86 9.62 -4.73 12.10
C GLY A 86 8.92 -3.41 11.78
N TYR A 87 8.08 -3.35 10.74
CA TYR A 87 7.30 -2.15 10.40
C TYR A 87 5.99 -2.08 11.18
N VAL A 88 5.58 -0.89 11.59
CA VAL A 88 4.18 -0.62 11.94
C VAL A 88 3.38 -0.54 10.64
N THR A 89 2.20 -1.13 10.58
CA THR A 89 1.33 -1.05 9.39
C THR A 89 -0.05 -0.55 9.77
N LEU A 90 -0.62 0.31 8.92
CA LEU A 90 -1.95 0.85 9.09
C LEU A 90 -2.73 0.69 7.79
N ILE A 91 -3.65 -0.27 7.77
CA ILE A 91 -4.58 -0.41 6.64
C ILE A 91 -5.72 0.59 6.81
N VAL A 92 -5.89 1.49 5.85
CA VAL A 92 -6.90 2.55 5.90
C VAL A 92 -8.17 2.09 5.20
N ASP A 93 -9.29 2.04 5.91
CA ASP A 93 -10.62 1.90 5.32
C ASP A 93 -11.16 3.27 4.92
N SER A 94 -11.04 3.59 3.64
CA SER A 94 -11.57 4.83 3.07
C SER A 94 -13.05 4.73 2.70
N ALA A 95 -13.60 3.51 2.57
CA ALA A 95 -14.92 3.29 1.98
C ALA A 95 -16.02 3.20 3.04
N THR A 96 -15.83 2.33 4.05
CA THR A 96 -16.86 2.05 5.06
C THR A 96 -17.30 3.31 5.83
N PRO A 97 -16.39 4.18 6.33
CA PRO A 97 -16.80 5.40 7.03
C PRO A 97 -17.63 6.37 6.20
N ARG A 98 -17.57 6.24 4.87
CA ARG A 98 -18.30 7.08 3.92
C ARG A 98 -19.64 6.48 3.51
N GLY A 99 -20.02 5.35 4.09
CA GLY A 99 -21.20 4.56 3.69
C GLY A 99 -21.04 3.91 2.31
N LEU A 100 -19.80 3.75 1.83
CA LEU A 100 -19.51 3.21 0.51
C LEU A 100 -19.04 1.75 0.61
N GLY A 101 -19.41 0.97 -0.40
CA GLY A 101 -18.84 -0.36 -0.64
C GLY A 101 -17.72 -0.29 -1.69
N GLN A 102 -17.88 -1.05 -2.77
CA GLN A 102 -17.01 -0.95 -3.93
C GLN A 102 -17.26 0.35 -4.72
N THR A 103 -16.21 0.86 -5.35
CA THR A 103 -16.23 2.04 -6.25
C THR A 103 -15.45 1.77 -7.55
N CYS A 104 -15.47 0.52 -8.02
CA CYS A 104 -14.76 0.05 -9.22
C CYS A 104 -15.39 0.58 -10.51
N SER A 105 -16.72 0.70 -10.54
CA SER A 105 -17.44 1.28 -11.66
C SER A 105 -17.32 2.81 -11.63
N ARG A 106 -17.26 3.42 -12.82
CA ARG A 106 -17.23 4.89 -12.94
C ARG A 106 -18.54 5.48 -12.39
N GLY A 107 -18.44 6.53 -11.60
CA GLY A 107 -19.61 7.18 -11.01
C GLY A 107 -19.23 8.26 -9.99
N PRO A 108 -20.23 8.93 -9.39
CA PRO A 108 -20.02 9.93 -8.36
C PRO A 108 -19.16 9.42 -7.20
N ASP A 109 -19.43 8.19 -6.72
CA ASP A 109 -18.68 7.60 -5.60
C ASP A 109 -17.22 7.34 -5.95
N SER A 110 -16.96 6.80 -7.15
CA SER A 110 -15.59 6.62 -7.63
C SER A 110 -14.86 7.96 -7.74
N ARG A 111 -15.50 9.01 -8.30
CA ARG A 111 -14.92 10.36 -8.38
C ARG A 111 -14.64 10.96 -7.00
N ARG A 112 -15.54 10.73 -6.04
CA ARG A 112 -15.36 11.14 -4.63
C ARG A 112 -14.15 10.44 -4.02
N MET A 113 -14.01 9.13 -4.23
CA MET A 113 -12.86 8.35 -3.72
C MET A 113 -11.54 8.83 -4.32
N TRP A 114 -11.47 9.14 -5.62
CA TRP A 114 -10.26 9.72 -6.22
C TRP A 114 -9.89 11.10 -5.63
N ARG A 115 -10.89 11.93 -5.34
CA ARG A 115 -10.71 13.28 -4.77
C ARG A 115 -10.28 13.27 -3.30
N ASP A 116 -10.86 12.38 -2.50
CA ASP A 116 -10.78 12.47 -1.04
C ASP A 116 -9.70 11.56 -0.46
N ARG A 117 -9.42 10.41 -1.07
CA ARG A 117 -8.45 9.45 -0.50
C ARG A 117 -6.99 9.92 -0.42
N PRO A 118 -6.51 10.87 -1.26
CA PRO A 118 -5.23 11.52 -0.98
C PRO A 118 -5.20 12.22 0.39
N LYS A 119 -6.33 12.79 0.83
CA LYS A 119 -6.49 13.40 2.17
C LYS A 119 -6.53 12.33 3.27
N ASP A 120 -7.09 11.16 2.99
CA ASP A 120 -7.07 10.02 3.91
C ASP A 120 -5.64 9.53 4.17
N ALA A 121 -4.82 9.45 3.12
CA ALA A 121 -3.41 9.06 3.26
C ALA A 121 -2.69 10.02 4.22
N TYR A 122 -2.89 11.33 4.07
CA TYR A 122 -2.28 12.31 4.98
C TYR A 122 -2.89 12.33 6.38
N GLY A 123 -4.18 12.02 6.55
CA GLY A 123 -4.77 11.79 7.88
C GLY A 123 -4.13 10.58 8.58
N ALA A 124 -3.91 9.50 7.84
CA ALA A 124 -3.22 8.31 8.34
C ALA A 124 -1.74 8.59 8.68
N LEU A 125 -1.07 9.40 7.86
CA LEU A 125 0.28 9.89 8.15
C LEU A 125 0.30 10.64 9.49
N GLN A 126 -0.54 11.66 9.66
CA GLN A 126 -0.60 12.46 10.89
C GLN A 126 -0.96 11.62 12.12
N TYR A 127 -1.89 10.67 11.99
CA TYR A 127 -2.20 9.73 13.05
C TYR A 127 -0.97 8.95 13.49
N LEU A 128 -0.23 8.35 12.55
CA LEU A 128 0.97 7.57 12.83
C LEU A 128 2.09 8.43 13.43
N GLN A 129 2.25 9.67 12.96
CA GLN A 129 3.24 10.62 13.50
C GLN A 129 2.99 10.97 14.96
N GLY A 130 1.74 10.93 15.40
CA GLY A 130 1.37 11.16 16.81
C GLY A 130 1.61 9.95 17.73
N GLN A 131 2.04 8.81 17.20
CA GLN A 131 2.23 7.60 18.01
C GLN A 131 3.67 7.48 18.53
N THR A 132 3.84 7.26 19.83
CA THR A 132 5.17 7.11 20.46
C THR A 132 5.95 5.89 19.98
N PHE A 133 5.26 4.88 19.44
CA PHE A 133 5.86 3.66 18.88
C PHE A 133 6.19 3.78 17.38
N VAL A 134 6.03 4.96 16.76
CA VAL A 134 6.35 5.22 15.36
C VAL A 134 7.48 6.25 15.27
N LYS A 135 8.44 6.01 14.38
CA LYS A 135 9.38 7.05 13.92
C LYS A 135 8.62 8.02 13.00
N ALA A 136 8.28 9.20 13.51
CA ALA A 136 7.37 10.14 12.84
C ALA A 136 7.82 10.59 11.43
N ASP A 137 9.12 10.56 11.15
CA ASP A 137 9.74 10.92 9.87
C ASP A 137 10.03 9.70 8.97
N HIS A 138 9.74 8.47 9.43
CA HIS A 138 9.98 7.22 8.69
C HIS A 138 8.65 6.51 8.37
N ILE A 139 7.80 7.19 7.60
CA ILE A 139 6.49 6.65 7.19
C ILE A 139 6.39 6.55 5.66
N ALA A 140 6.05 5.36 5.17
CA ALA A 140 5.81 5.07 3.77
C ALA A 140 4.33 5.02 3.40
N LEU A 141 4.04 5.22 2.12
CA LEU A 141 2.72 5.05 1.54
C LEU A 141 2.71 3.89 0.53
N MET A 142 1.81 2.93 0.70
CA MET A 142 1.68 1.80 -0.19
C MET A 142 0.23 1.57 -0.60
N GLY A 143 -0.03 1.31 -1.88
CA GLY A 143 -1.39 1.18 -2.39
C GLY A 143 -1.52 0.24 -3.59
N TRP A 144 -2.73 -0.29 -3.79
CA TRP A 144 -3.05 -1.24 -4.87
C TRP A 144 -4.21 -0.75 -5.73
N SER A 145 -4.12 -0.93 -7.05
CA SER A 145 -5.21 -0.58 -7.98
C SER A 145 -5.64 0.89 -7.79
N GLN A 146 -6.91 1.18 -7.51
CA GLN A 146 -7.36 2.54 -7.14
C GLN A 146 -6.51 3.14 -5.99
N GLY A 147 -6.16 2.36 -4.97
CA GLY A 147 -5.27 2.78 -3.89
C GLY A 147 -3.85 3.09 -4.38
N GLY A 148 -3.35 2.37 -5.38
CA GLY A 148 -2.06 2.64 -6.02
C GLY A 148 -2.08 3.92 -6.85
N GLY A 149 -3.18 4.21 -7.53
CA GLY A 149 -3.39 5.51 -8.18
C GLY A 149 -3.51 6.65 -7.18
N VAL A 150 -4.19 6.42 -6.05
CA VAL A 150 -4.26 7.37 -4.94
C VAL A 150 -2.87 7.63 -4.35
N THR A 151 -2.00 6.62 -4.29
CA THR A 151 -0.60 6.81 -3.91
C THR A 151 0.11 7.78 -4.85
N LEU A 152 -0.05 7.64 -6.18
CA LEU A 152 0.51 8.57 -7.17
C LEU A 152 -0.04 9.99 -7.01
N LEU A 153 -1.35 10.13 -6.77
CA LEU A 153 -1.99 11.42 -6.54
C LEU A 153 -1.51 12.05 -5.23
N ALA A 154 -1.34 11.28 -4.16
CA ALA A 154 -0.95 11.79 -2.85
C ALA A 154 0.49 12.34 -2.86
N ILE A 155 1.42 11.64 -3.53
CA ILE A 155 2.83 12.06 -3.57
C ILE A 155 3.13 13.16 -4.61
N ASN A 156 2.17 13.51 -5.46
CA ASN A 156 2.33 14.63 -6.38
C ASN A 156 2.56 15.95 -5.60
N ASP A 157 3.53 16.75 -6.02
CA ASP A 157 3.91 18.00 -5.34
C ASP A 157 2.81 19.07 -5.30
N LYS A 158 1.81 18.95 -6.17
CA LYS A 158 0.64 19.83 -6.32
C LYS A 158 -0.68 19.07 -6.15
N SER A 159 -0.67 17.97 -5.40
CA SER A 159 -1.89 17.24 -5.05
C SER A 159 -2.85 18.12 -4.27
N ILE A 160 -4.15 18.07 -4.57
CA ILE A 160 -5.16 18.77 -3.77
C ILE A 160 -5.37 18.13 -2.39
N GLY A 161 -4.88 16.90 -2.20
CA GLY A 161 -4.97 16.20 -0.92
C GLY A 161 -3.78 16.44 -0.01
N ARG A 162 -2.72 17.08 -0.52
CA ARG A 162 -1.50 17.36 0.23
C ARG A 162 -1.71 18.58 1.13
N PRO A 163 -1.52 18.47 2.46
CA PRO A 163 -1.70 19.61 3.34
C PRO A 163 -0.77 20.79 2.98
N VAL A 164 -1.31 22.01 3.02
CA VAL A 164 -0.59 23.24 2.63
C VAL A 164 0.63 23.49 3.53
N THR A 165 0.55 23.09 4.80
CA THR A 165 1.65 23.18 5.77
C THR A 165 2.89 22.38 5.34
N LEU A 166 2.73 21.34 4.50
CA LEU A 166 3.85 20.54 3.96
C LEU A 166 4.70 21.28 2.93
N ALA A 167 4.16 22.34 2.32
CA ALA A 167 4.92 23.15 1.38
C ALA A 167 6.05 23.94 2.07
N GLN A 168 5.97 24.10 3.40
CA GLN A 168 6.91 24.91 4.19
C GLN A 168 8.00 24.04 4.86
N ASP A 169 7.67 22.85 5.39
CA ASP A 169 8.61 21.99 6.13
C ASP A 169 8.59 20.52 5.65
N PHE A 170 9.44 20.18 4.67
CA PHE A 170 9.52 18.81 4.12
C PHE A 170 10.05 17.75 5.10
N GLY A 171 10.75 18.14 6.18
CA GLY A 171 11.59 17.25 7.00
C GLY A 171 10.86 16.38 8.03
N VAL A 172 9.61 16.68 8.38
CA VAL A 172 8.88 15.93 9.43
C VAL A 172 7.45 15.57 9.00
N GLN A 173 6.98 16.00 7.82
CA GLN A 173 5.53 16.02 7.56
C GLN A 173 5.07 15.31 6.27
N ASN A 174 5.95 14.61 5.54
CA ASN A 174 5.56 13.91 4.31
C ASN A 174 5.96 12.43 4.33
N PHE A 175 5.37 11.64 3.42
CA PHE A 175 5.81 10.28 3.18
C PHE A 175 7.26 10.25 2.70
N ARG A 176 8.05 9.36 3.28
CA ARG A 176 9.48 9.22 2.98
C ARG A 176 9.73 8.40 1.71
N VAL A 177 8.85 7.44 1.43
CA VAL A 177 8.90 6.56 0.26
C VAL A 177 7.48 6.07 -0.08
N ALA A 178 7.25 5.76 -1.35
CA ALA A 178 5.98 5.23 -1.83
C ALA A 178 6.14 3.96 -2.68
N VAL A 179 5.14 3.09 -2.60
CA VAL A 179 5.04 1.86 -3.39
C VAL A 179 3.65 1.74 -4.00
N SER A 180 3.57 1.51 -5.30
CA SER A 180 2.29 1.43 -6.01
C SER A 180 2.17 0.15 -6.84
N PHE A 181 1.19 -0.66 -6.48
CA PHE A 181 0.86 -1.90 -7.18
C PHE A 181 -0.24 -1.65 -8.21
N TYR A 182 0.08 -1.95 -9.48
CA TYR A 182 -0.80 -1.87 -10.65
C TYR A 182 -1.73 -0.65 -10.60
N PRO A 183 -1.16 0.58 -10.45
CA PRO A 183 -1.91 1.79 -10.15
C PRO A 183 -3.05 2.03 -11.14
N GLY A 184 -4.26 2.19 -10.60
CA GLY A 184 -5.38 2.74 -11.34
C GLY A 184 -5.06 4.16 -11.80
N ALA A 185 -5.52 4.52 -13.00
CA ALA A 185 -5.30 5.86 -13.53
C ALA A 185 -3.79 6.25 -13.61
N CYS A 186 -2.90 5.27 -13.83
CA CYS A 186 -1.47 5.52 -14.09
C CYS A 186 -1.27 6.04 -15.53
N ALA A 187 -1.61 7.30 -15.75
CA ALA A 187 -1.39 8.04 -16.99
C ALA A 187 -1.46 9.54 -16.69
N ASP A 188 -0.72 10.37 -17.44
CA ASP A 188 -0.65 11.81 -17.20
C ASP A 188 -2.03 12.46 -17.07
N GLN A 189 -2.94 12.20 -18.03
CA GLN A 189 -4.30 12.75 -18.01
C GLN A 189 -5.08 12.54 -16.70
N TYR A 190 -4.83 11.44 -15.98
CA TYR A 190 -5.56 11.10 -14.76
C TYR A 190 -4.82 11.50 -13.48
N GLN A 191 -3.52 11.80 -13.59
CA GLN A 191 -2.68 12.31 -12.50
C GLN A 191 -2.57 13.84 -12.51
N SER A 192 -3.37 14.50 -13.36
CA SER A 192 -3.50 15.95 -13.53
C SER A 192 -4.80 16.48 -12.90
N LYS A 193 -5.18 17.72 -13.21
CA LYS A 193 -6.48 18.31 -12.86
C LYS A 193 -7.66 17.34 -13.14
N PRO A 194 -8.68 17.29 -12.26
CA PRO A 194 -8.92 18.19 -11.13
C PRO A 194 -8.37 17.66 -9.78
N TYR A 195 -7.67 16.52 -9.77
CA TYR A 195 -7.19 15.90 -8.53
C TYR A 195 -5.79 16.39 -8.10
N THR A 196 -5.12 17.10 -9.00
CA THR A 196 -3.91 17.87 -8.76
C THR A 196 -4.06 19.25 -9.39
N ASP A 197 -3.16 20.18 -9.08
CA ASP A 197 -3.09 21.49 -9.73
C ASP A 197 -2.00 21.53 -10.83
N VAL A 198 -1.83 20.43 -11.56
CA VAL A 198 -0.93 20.37 -12.72
C VAL A 198 -1.67 19.98 -13.99
N GLU A 199 -1.15 20.47 -15.12
CA GLU A 199 -1.55 20.01 -16.44
C GLU A 199 -0.96 18.62 -16.74
N PRO A 200 -1.43 17.91 -17.78
CA PRO A 200 -0.75 16.72 -18.30
C PRO A 200 0.75 16.97 -18.55
N ASP A 201 1.54 15.91 -18.48
CA ASP A 201 3.00 15.91 -18.69
C ASP A 201 3.82 16.70 -17.64
N SER A 202 3.16 17.24 -16.61
CA SER A 202 3.77 18.09 -15.58
C SER A 202 3.82 17.42 -14.20
N TRP A 203 3.49 16.13 -14.11
CA TRP A 203 3.51 15.39 -12.85
C TRP A 203 4.94 15.32 -12.28
N THR A 204 5.07 15.68 -11.00
CA THR A 204 6.34 15.66 -10.26
C THR A 204 6.14 15.22 -8.80
N THR A 205 7.18 14.61 -8.23
CA THR A 205 7.27 14.22 -6.83
C THR A 205 8.73 14.27 -6.34
N LYS A 206 8.91 14.57 -5.05
CA LYS A 206 10.17 14.35 -4.34
C LYS A 206 10.21 13.03 -3.56
N VAL A 207 9.10 12.30 -3.49
CA VAL A 207 8.99 11.03 -2.77
C VAL A 207 9.49 9.91 -3.68
N PRO A 208 10.53 9.15 -3.31
CA PRO A 208 10.94 7.96 -4.04
C PRO A 208 9.77 7.00 -4.24
N LEU A 209 9.54 6.56 -5.47
CA LEU A 209 8.39 5.73 -5.85
C LEU A 209 8.84 4.46 -6.56
N LEU A 210 8.41 3.31 -6.04
CA LEU A 210 8.46 2.04 -6.76
C LEU A 210 7.07 1.68 -7.29
N VAL A 211 6.95 1.50 -8.61
CA VAL A 211 5.75 0.98 -9.27
C VAL A 211 5.96 -0.49 -9.65
N LEU A 212 5.00 -1.35 -9.30
CA LEU A 212 4.99 -2.76 -9.65
C LEU A 212 3.74 -3.08 -10.48
N ILE A 213 3.87 -3.63 -11.68
CA ILE A 213 2.73 -3.79 -12.61
C ILE A 213 2.83 -5.07 -13.44
N GLY A 214 1.69 -5.71 -13.72
CA GLY A 214 1.60 -6.87 -14.61
C GLY A 214 1.46 -6.43 -16.07
N GLU A 215 2.19 -7.06 -16.99
CA GLU A 215 2.14 -6.70 -18.43
C GLU A 215 0.86 -7.20 -19.11
N ALA A 216 0.21 -8.22 -18.56
CA ALA A 216 -1.07 -8.76 -19.05
C ALA A 216 -2.28 -8.14 -18.35
N ASP A 217 -2.08 -7.09 -17.54
CA ASP A 217 -3.17 -6.36 -16.90
C ASP A 217 -3.96 -5.54 -17.92
N VAL A 218 -5.22 -5.91 -18.12
CA VAL A 218 -6.16 -5.21 -19.01
C VAL A 218 -7.07 -4.23 -18.24
N TRP A 219 -6.99 -4.19 -16.91
CA TRP A 219 -7.77 -3.27 -16.08
C TRP A 219 -7.01 -1.98 -15.82
N THR A 220 -5.71 -2.09 -15.53
CA THR A 220 -4.78 -0.96 -15.41
C THR A 220 -3.62 -1.18 -16.40
N PRO A 221 -3.81 -0.84 -17.68
CA PRO A 221 -2.91 -1.25 -18.74
C PRO A 221 -1.46 -0.81 -18.53
N TYR A 222 -0.54 -1.74 -18.79
CA TYR A 222 0.90 -1.54 -18.61
C TYR A 222 1.46 -0.36 -19.42
N LYS A 223 1.16 -0.30 -20.73
CA LYS A 223 1.80 0.66 -21.64
C LYS A 223 1.57 2.14 -21.27
N PRO A 224 0.34 2.60 -20.99
CA PRO A 224 0.12 3.96 -20.47
C PRO A 224 0.92 4.24 -19.19
N CYS A 225 1.00 3.28 -18.28
CA CYS A 225 1.73 3.45 -17.02
C CYS A 225 3.24 3.48 -17.23
N SER A 226 3.79 2.62 -18.11
CA SER A 226 5.21 2.63 -18.43
C SER A 226 5.64 3.94 -19.07
N ASP A 227 4.81 4.49 -19.96
CA ASP A 227 5.08 5.78 -20.61
C ASP A 227 5.05 6.92 -19.59
N PHE A 228 4.03 6.95 -18.73
CA PHE A 228 3.90 7.94 -17.66
C PHE A 228 5.11 7.92 -16.70
N ILE A 229 5.52 6.74 -16.22
CA ILE A 229 6.65 6.62 -15.30
C ILE A 229 7.98 6.93 -16.01
N ALA A 230 8.15 6.54 -17.27
CA ALA A 230 9.33 6.92 -18.05
C ALA A 230 9.43 8.44 -18.24
N ALA A 231 8.31 9.12 -18.54
CA ALA A 231 8.27 10.57 -18.65
C ALA A 231 8.57 11.26 -17.32
N ALA A 232 8.01 10.77 -16.21
CA ALA A 232 8.34 11.26 -14.87
C ALA A 232 9.84 11.08 -14.55
N LYS A 233 10.43 9.93 -14.88
CA LYS A 233 11.87 9.68 -14.70
C LYS A 233 12.72 10.62 -15.56
N ALA A 234 12.34 10.87 -16.82
CA ALA A 234 13.02 11.81 -17.70
C ALA A 234 13.00 13.26 -17.17
N ARG A 235 11.95 13.63 -16.41
CA ARG A 235 11.86 14.90 -15.67
C ARG A 235 12.68 14.93 -14.37
N GLY A 236 13.43 13.88 -14.04
CA GLY A 236 14.28 13.81 -12.85
C GLY A 236 13.57 13.34 -11.58
N ASN A 237 12.36 12.79 -11.67
CA ASN A 237 11.67 12.26 -10.51
C ASN A 237 12.30 10.93 -10.03
N PRO A 238 12.37 10.66 -8.72
CA PRO A 238 12.96 9.44 -8.15
C PRO A 238 12.00 8.25 -8.29
N VAL A 239 11.76 7.81 -9.52
CA VAL A 239 10.77 6.76 -9.83
C VAL A 239 11.41 5.52 -10.45
N GLU A 240 10.94 4.37 -10.01
CA GLU A 240 11.30 3.05 -10.52
C GLU A 240 10.05 2.29 -10.95
N LEU A 241 10.18 1.50 -12.03
CA LEU A 241 9.12 0.63 -12.51
C LEU A 241 9.65 -0.79 -12.64
N LYS A 242 8.91 -1.73 -12.05
CA LYS A 242 9.07 -3.17 -12.24
C LYS A 242 7.83 -3.72 -12.92
N SER A 243 8.01 -4.30 -14.11
CA SER A 243 6.97 -5.06 -14.80
C SER A 243 7.14 -6.57 -14.64
N TYR A 244 6.02 -7.28 -14.77
CA TYR A 244 5.93 -8.74 -14.72
C TYR A 244 5.22 -9.29 -15.96
N PRO A 245 5.95 -9.94 -16.89
CA PRO A 245 5.36 -10.59 -18.05
C PRO A 245 4.30 -11.62 -17.65
N GLY A 246 3.15 -11.63 -18.32
CA GLY A 246 2.06 -12.60 -18.10
C GLY A 246 1.21 -12.36 -16.84
N ALA A 247 1.70 -11.60 -15.86
CA ALA A 247 0.95 -11.26 -14.68
C ALA A 247 -0.23 -10.32 -15.00
N VAL A 248 -1.39 -10.60 -14.39
CA VAL A 248 -2.63 -9.81 -14.50
C VAL A 248 -2.84 -8.95 -13.26
N HIS A 249 -3.98 -8.27 -13.16
CA HIS A 249 -4.32 -7.46 -12.00
C HIS A 249 -4.36 -8.32 -10.71
N ALA A 250 -3.96 -7.74 -9.58
CA ALA A 250 -3.87 -8.44 -8.28
C ALA A 250 -2.93 -9.66 -8.26
N PHE A 251 -1.85 -9.63 -9.05
CA PHE A 251 -0.84 -10.69 -9.13
C PHE A 251 -0.22 -11.08 -7.78
N ASP A 252 -0.16 -10.14 -6.83
CA ASP A 252 0.46 -10.32 -5.51
C ASP A 252 -0.51 -10.85 -4.44
N ALA A 253 -1.81 -10.94 -4.76
CA ALA A 253 -2.79 -11.53 -3.86
C ALA A 253 -2.45 -13.00 -3.57
N PRO A 254 -2.56 -13.48 -2.32
CA PRO A 254 -2.28 -14.87 -1.99
C PRO A 254 -3.44 -15.78 -2.43
N ASN A 255 -3.13 -16.84 -3.18
CA ASN A 255 -4.06 -17.92 -3.54
C ASN A 255 -5.36 -17.42 -4.21
N LEU A 256 -5.26 -16.39 -5.06
CA LEU A 256 -6.37 -15.85 -5.83
C LEU A 256 -6.46 -16.58 -7.17
N PRO A 257 -7.48 -17.41 -7.41
CA PRO A 257 -7.68 -18.05 -8.70
C PRO A 257 -7.84 -17.01 -9.78
N ARG A 258 -7.28 -17.29 -10.96
CA ARG A 258 -7.47 -16.43 -12.14
C ARG A 258 -8.95 -16.39 -12.50
N LYS A 259 -9.52 -15.20 -12.58
CA LYS A 259 -10.93 -15.00 -12.93
C LYS A 259 -11.16 -13.70 -13.69
N GLU A 260 -12.16 -13.73 -14.56
CA GLU A 260 -12.71 -12.55 -15.23
C GLU A 260 -13.73 -11.84 -14.34
N LEU A 261 -13.88 -10.53 -14.54
CA LEU A 261 -14.84 -9.68 -13.85
C LEU A 261 -15.70 -8.91 -14.87
N PRO A 262 -16.66 -9.59 -15.53
CA PRO A 262 -17.49 -8.99 -16.57
C PRO A 262 -18.32 -7.80 -16.08
N GLU A 263 -18.62 -7.70 -14.77
CA GLU A 263 -19.33 -6.57 -14.16
C GLU A 263 -18.56 -5.25 -14.22
N TYR A 264 -17.25 -5.29 -14.53
CA TYR A 264 -16.37 -4.12 -14.64
C TYR A 264 -15.82 -3.92 -16.05
N GLN A 265 -16.57 -4.36 -17.07
CA GLN A 265 -16.17 -4.19 -18.47
C GLN A 265 -15.74 -2.75 -18.77
N MET A 266 -14.58 -2.64 -19.40
CA MET A 266 -13.94 -1.38 -19.75
C MET A 266 -14.60 -0.77 -21.00
N ARG A 267 -14.35 0.52 -21.26
CA ARG A 267 -14.97 1.24 -22.39
C ARG A 267 -14.56 0.70 -23.76
N ASP A 268 -13.38 0.11 -23.85
CA ASP A 268 -12.83 -0.55 -25.03
C ASP A 268 -13.30 -2.02 -25.16
N GLY A 269 -14.21 -2.46 -24.27
CA GLY A 269 -14.76 -3.81 -24.26
C GLY A 269 -13.92 -4.82 -23.48
N ALA A 270 -12.73 -4.44 -22.98
CA ALA A 270 -11.89 -5.35 -22.21
C ALA A 270 -12.59 -5.79 -20.92
N ILE A 271 -12.51 -7.09 -20.61
CA ILE A 271 -13.01 -7.65 -19.36
C ILE A 271 -11.83 -7.79 -18.40
N PRO A 272 -11.85 -7.10 -17.24
CA PRO A 272 -10.78 -7.22 -16.27
C PRO A 272 -10.54 -8.66 -15.83
N VAL A 273 -9.27 -9.02 -15.71
CA VAL A 273 -8.82 -10.32 -15.20
C VAL A 273 -8.00 -10.09 -13.96
N ILE A 274 -8.32 -10.80 -12.88
CA ILE A 274 -7.53 -10.81 -11.65
C ILE A 274 -6.99 -12.21 -11.40
N GLY A 275 -5.87 -12.34 -10.69
CA GLY A 275 -5.34 -13.64 -10.29
C GLY A 275 -3.93 -13.55 -9.76
N THR A 276 -3.55 -14.48 -8.89
CA THR A 276 -2.16 -14.61 -8.41
C THR A 276 -1.24 -15.01 -9.56
N ASP A 277 -0.10 -14.35 -9.65
CA ASP A 277 1.06 -14.84 -10.39
C ASP A 277 2.16 -15.24 -9.38
N PRO A 278 2.47 -16.55 -9.24
CA PRO A 278 3.40 -17.01 -8.22
C PRO A 278 4.80 -16.40 -8.32
N GLU A 279 5.33 -16.22 -9.53
CA GLU A 279 6.68 -15.70 -9.73
C GLU A 279 6.73 -14.18 -9.52
N ALA A 280 5.74 -13.45 -10.04
CA ALA A 280 5.63 -12.01 -9.79
C ALA A 280 5.48 -11.73 -8.28
N ARG A 281 4.65 -12.52 -7.58
CA ARG A 281 4.47 -12.38 -6.13
C ARG A 281 5.75 -12.72 -5.35
N LYS A 282 6.48 -13.75 -5.78
CA LYS A 282 7.75 -14.17 -5.17
C LYS A 282 8.84 -13.10 -5.30
N ASP A 283 8.87 -12.37 -6.41
CA ASP A 283 9.79 -11.23 -6.61
C ASP A 283 9.31 -9.96 -5.89
N ALA A 284 8.01 -9.64 -5.97
CA ALA A 284 7.47 -8.38 -5.47
C ALA A 284 7.69 -8.19 -3.97
N PHE A 285 7.56 -9.25 -3.17
CA PHE A 285 7.72 -9.15 -1.72
C PHE A 285 9.13 -8.71 -1.28
N PRO A 286 10.22 -9.45 -1.59
CA PRO A 286 11.57 -9.00 -1.24
C PRO A 286 11.93 -7.67 -1.89
N ARG A 287 11.50 -7.41 -3.13
CA ARG A 287 11.76 -6.14 -3.81
C ARG A 287 11.18 -4.94 -3.05
N VAL A 288 9.93 -5.04 -2.60
CA VAL A 288 9.32 -3.98 -1.80
C VAL A 288 10.04 -3.82 -0.47
N LEU A 289 10.37 -4.93 0.20
CA LEU A 289 11.08 -4.87 1.47
C LEU A 289 12.45 -4.19 1.33
N ASP A 290 13.23 -4.54 0.31
CA ASP A 290 14.54 -3.95 0.07
C ASP A 290 14.43 -2.47 -0.29
N TYR A 291 13.41 -2.10 -1.09
CA TYR A 291 13.12 -0.70 -1.42
C TYR A 291 12.72 0.12 -0.19
N LEU A 292 11.90 -0.45 0.71
CA LEU A 292 11.57 0.19 1.98
C LEU A 292 12.82 0.35 2.84
N LYS A 293 13.64 -0.68 3.02
CA LYS A 293 14.90 -0.58 3.79
C LYS A 293 15.84 0.50 3.25
N GLN A 294 15.98 0.60 1.93
CA GLN A 294 16.86 1.59 1.31
C GLN A 294 16.43 3.04 1.55
N HIS A 295 15.12 3.29 1.64
CA HIS A 295 14.57 4.64 1.66
C HIS A 295 13.93 5.05 3.00
N LEU A 296 13.61 4.09 3.86
CA LEU A 296 12.83 4.26 5.08
C LEU A 296 13.58 3.90 6.36
N ASP A 297 14.66 3.11 6.33
CA ASP A 297 15.41 2.70 7.52
C ASP A 297 16.70 3.51 7.72
#